data_AF-A0A382JFG7-F1
#
_entry.id   AF-A0A382JFG7-F1
#
_cell.length_a   1.000
_cell.length_b   1.000
_cell.length_c   1.000
_cell.angle_alpha   90.00
_cell.angle_beta   90.00
_cell.angle_gamma   90.00
#
_symmetry.space_group_name_H-M   'P 1'
#
loop_
_entity.id
_entity.type
_entity.pdbx_description
1 polymer ?
#
loop_
_entity_poly.entity_id
_entity_poly.type
_entity_poly.pdbx_seq_one_letter_code
_entity_poly.pdbx_strand_id
1 'polypeptide(L)'
;VGYSGHESGASNVCIPAVMLGATSIERHITLNRTWYGDDQAASLEPDGLKRLVRDIRLIEKILGDGKKRVWRSEIPAQKKLRQILT
;
A
#
# COMPACT_ATOMS: atom_id res chain seq x y z
N VAL A 1 5.51 16.78 2.95
CA VAL A 1 4.33 16.88 2.06
C VAL A 1 3.40 15.72 2.39
N GLY A 2 2.07 15.90 2.41
CA GLY A 2 1.09 14.85 2.73
C GLY A 2 0.02 14.69 1.65
N TYR A 3 -0.89 13.74 1.81
CA TYR A 3 -2.02 13.48 0.90
C TYR A 3 -3.35 13.40 1.69
N SER A 4 -4.35 14.17 1.25
CA SER A 4 -5.74 14.05 1.71
C SER A 4 -6.60 13.62 0.52
N GLY A 5 -7.41 12.59 0.70
CA GLY A 5 -8.14 11.93 -0.38
C GLY A 5 -9.61 11.72 -0.07
N HIS A 6 -10.44 11.86 -1.10
CA HIS A 6 -11.91 11.68 -1.06
C HIS A 6 -12.37 10.58 -2.04
N GLU A 7 -11.45 9.83 -2.62
CA GLU A 7 -11.77 8.72 -3.52
C GLU A 7 -12.30 7.48 -2.78
N SER A 8 -13.28 6.76 -3.33
CA SER A 8 -13.81 5.53 -2.72
C SER A 8 -12.78 4.39 -2.61
N GLY A 9 -11.76 4.40 -3.47
CA GLY A 9 -10.67 3.43 -3.50
C GLY A 9 -9.42 3.90 -2.75
N ALA A 10 -9.56 4.22 -1.46
CA ALA A 10 -8.51 4.88 -0.66
C ALA A 10 -7.13 4.21 -0.78
N SER A 11 -7.06 2.87 -0.71
CA SER A 11 -5.78 2.13 -0.80
C SER A 11 -5.07 2.33 -2.15
N ASN A 12 -5.81 2.51 -3.25
CA ASN A 12 -5.23 2.65 -4.58
C ASN A 12 -4.45 3.95 -4.75
N VAL A 13 -4.72 4.97 -3.92
CA VAL A 13 -4.05 6.27 -4.00
C VAL A 13 -3.17 6.51 -2.79
N CYS A 14 -3.64 6.19 -1.58
CA CYS A 14 -2.87 6.38 -0.35
C CYS A 14 -1.56 5.56 -0.33
N ILE A 15 -1.58 4.32 -0.83
CA ILE A 15 -0.37 3.48 -0.86
C ILE A 15 0.69 4.07 -1.79
N PRO A 16 0.40 4.38 -3.08
CA PRO A 16 1.34 5.10 -3.93
C PRO A 16 1.78 6.44 -3.37
N ALA A 17 0.89 7.22 -2.74
CA ALA A 17 1.25 8.49 -2.13
C ALA A 17 2.36 8.32 -1.07
N VAL A 18 2.21 7.33 -0.18
CA VAL A 18 3.25 7.01 0.81
C VAL A 18 4.53 6.52 0.13
N MET A 19 4.45 5.66 -0.89
CA MET A 19 5.62 5.19 -1.64
C MET A 19 6.38 6.34 -2.32
N LEU A 20 5.68 7.41 -2.72
CA LEU A 20 6.25 8.61 -3.31
C LEU A 20 6.73 9.64 -2.26
N GLY A 21 6.66 9.31 -0.97
CA GLY A 21 7.19 10.13 0.12
C GLY A 21 6.17 11.01 0.85
N ALA A 22 4.86 10.75 0.70
CA ALA A 22 3.87 11.41 1.55
C ALA A 22 4.09 11.02 3.02
N THR A 23 4.23 12.03 3.89
CA THR A 23 4.52 11.85 5.32
C THR A 23 3.27 11.83 6.20
N SER A 24 2.11 12.14 5.62
CA SER A 24 0.81 12.12 6.29
C SER A 24 -0.26 11.72 5.29
N ILE A 25 -1.24 10.94 5.74
CA ILE A 25 -2.42 10.52 4.98
C ILE A 25 -3.67 10.91 5.78
N GLU A 26 -4.60 11.61 5.13
CA GLU A 26 -5.88 12.00 5.69
C GLU A 26 -7.03 11.37 4.89
N ARG A 27 -8.03 10.86 5.61
CA ARG A 27 -9.21 10.19 5.06
C ARG A 27 -10.42 10.42 5.96
N HIS A 28 -11.58 10.57 5.35
CA HIS A 28 -12.86 10.53 6.06
C HIS A 28 -13.15 9.11 6.57
N ILE A 29 -13.81 9.04 7.72
CA ILE A 29 -14.21 7.79 8.37
C ILE A 29 -15.70 7.81 8.69
N THR A 30 -16.33 6.65 8.63
CA THR A 30 -17.74 6.48 8.98
C THR A 30 -17.96 5.15 9.68
N LEU A 31 -19.08 4.99 10.36
CA LEU A 31 -19.54 3.69 10.86
C LEU A 31 -20.35 2.92 9.82
N ASN A 32 -20.95 3.62 8.86
CA ASN A 32 -21.74 3.03 7.80
C ASN A 32 -21.81 3.97 6.59
N ARG A 33 -21.34 3.50 5.44
CA ARG A 33 -21.31 4.28 4.19
C ARG A 33 -22.68 4.58 3.58
N THR A 34 -23.75 3.94 4.06
CA THR A 34 -25.13 4.16 3.58
C THR A 34 -25.90 5.22 4.38
N TRP A 35 -25.29 5.79 5.41
CA TRP A 35 -25.91 6.86 6.18
C TRP A 35 -26.09 8.14 5.37
N TYR A 36 -26.90 9.05 5.89
CA TYR A 36 -27.10 10.37 5.30
C TYR A 36 -25.81 11.20 5.37
N GLY A 37 -25.50 11.90 4.28
CA GLY A 37 -24.35 12.79 4.14
C GLY A 37 -23.53 12.47 2.90
N ASP A 38 -23.04 13.51 2.22
CA ASP A 38 -22.39 13.38 0.91
C ASP A 38 -21.05 12.64 0.97
N ASP A 39 -20.32 12.78 2.08
CA ASP A 39 -19.01 12.13 2.27
C ASP A 39 -19.08 10.67 2.73
N GLN A 40 -20.28 10.18 3.07
CA GLN A 40 -20.45 8.83 3.63
C GLN A 40 -20.00 7.76 2.64
N ALA A 41 -20.40 7.91 1.38
CA ALA A 41 -20.09 6.95 0.33
C ALA A 41 -18.58 6.84 0.05
N ALA A 42 -17.79 7.89 0.29
CA ALA A 42 -16.35 7.92 0.07
C ALA A 42 -15.52 7.56 1.33
N SER A 43 -16.15 7.53 2.50
CA SER A 43 -15.47 7.34 3.79
C SER A 43 -15.02 5.89 4.03
N LEU A 44 -14.05 5.73 4.95
CA LEU A 44 -13.60 4.42 5.41
C LEU A 44 -14.39 3.97 6.64
N GLU A 45 -14.91 2.75 6.57
CA GLU A 45 -15.41 2.04 7.75
C GLU A 45 -14.25 1.54 8.62
N PRO A 46 -14.50 1.14 9.89
CA PRO A 46 -13.44 0.78 10.83
C PRO A 46 -12.44 -0.26 10.29
N ASP A 47 -12.92 -1.27 9.57
CA ASP A 47 -12.05 -2.31 9.00
C ASP A 47 -11.28 -1.82 7.78
N GLY A 48 -11.87 -0.90 6.99
CA GLY A 48 -11.18 -0.21 5.90
C GLY A 48 -10.03 0.65 6.42
N LEU A 49 -10.24 1.38 7.52
CA LEU A 49 -9.20 2.16 8.19
C LEU A 49 -8.07 1.26 8.72
N LYS A 50 -8.41 0.20 9.45
CA LYS A 50 -7.41 -0.76 9.98
C LYS A 50 -6.57 -1.37 8.85
N ARG A 51 -7.22 -1.75 7.74
CA ARG A 51 -6.55 -2.32 6.57
C ARG A 51 -5.61 -1.30 5.94
N LEU A 52 -6.06 -0.05 5.74
CA LEU A 52 -5.22 1.00 5.18
C LEU A 52 -3.98 1.26 6.05
N VAL A 53 -4.16 1.39 7.37
CA VAL A 53 -3.04 1.60 8.30
C VAL A 53 -2.07 0.42 8.29
N ARG A 54 -2.57 -0.82 8.30
CA ARG A 54 -1.74 -2.03 8.19
C ARG A 54 -0.90 -1.99 6.91
N ASP A 55 -1.55 -1.72 5.78
CA ASP A 55 -0.90 -1.77 4.47
C ASP A 55 0.16 -0.66 4.34
N ILE A 56 -0.12 0.55 4.82
CA ILE A 56 0.86 1.66 4.87
C ILE A 56 2.09 1.26 5.70
N ARG A 57 1.90 0.68 6.89
CA ARG A 57 3.02 0.27 7.76
C ARG A 57 3.85 -0.86 7.16
N LEU A 58 3.30 -1.66 6.25
CA LEU A 58 4.06 -2.70 5.55
C LEU A 58 4.98 -2.13 4.46
N ILE A 59 4.72 -0.92 3.96
CA ILE A 59 5.48 -0.32 2.85
C ILE A 59 6.97 -0.21 3.20
N GLU A 60 7.32 0.21 4.41
CA GLU A 60 8.72 0.31 4.85
C GLU A 60 9.45 -1.04 4.72
N LYS A 61 8.79 -2.13 5.12
CA LYS A 61 9.32 -3.49 5.01
C LYS A 61 9.42 -3.96 3.56
N ILE A 62 8.44 -3.59 2.72
CA ILE A 62 8.38 -3.97 1.30
C ILE A 62 9.47 -3.26 0.50
N LEU A 63 9.67 -1.96 0.71
CA LEU A 63 10.67 -1.16 0.00
C LEU A 63 12.10 -1.63 0.29
N GLY A 64 12.35 -2.12 1.51
CA GLY A 64 13.67 -2.55 1.93
C GLY A 64 14.68 -1.39 1.82
N ASP A 65 15.90 -1.68 1.36
CA ASP A 65 16.98 -0.69 1.28
C ASP A 65 17.32 -0.25 -0.16
N GLY A 66 16.49 -0.62 -1.13
CA GLY A 66 16.67 -0.27 -2.55
C GLY A 66 17.86 -0.95 -3.24
N LYS A 67 18.62 -1.82 -2.58
CA LYS A 67 19.78 -2.50 -3.20
C LYS A 67 19.40 -3.87 -3.75
N LYS A 68 19.38 -3.98 -5.07
CA LYS A 68 19.19 -5.26 -5.78
C LYS A 68 20.32 -6.23 -5.43
N ARG A 69 19.96 -7.44 -4.99
CA ARG A 69 20.89 -8.52 -4.66
C ARG A 69 20.27 -9.88 -4.93
N VAL A 70 21.10 -10.90 -5.05
CA VAL A 70 20.68 -12.31 -5.07
C VAL A 70 20.81 -12.87 -3.65
N TRP A 71 19.71 -13.34 -3.09
CA TRP A 71 19.69 -13.98 -1.79
C TRP A 71 20.17 -15.43 -1.90
N ARG A 72 20.74 -15.96 -0.80
CA ARG A 72 21.20 -17.36 -0.77
C ARG A 72 20.09 -18.36 -1.11
N SER A 73 18.84 -18.03 -0.75
CA SER A 73 17.63 -18.81 -1.08
C SER A 73 17.30 -18.82 -2.58
N GLU A 74 17.74 -17.82 -3.35
CA GLU A 74 17.46 -17.70 -4.79
C GLU A 74 18.48 -18.46 -5.65
N ILE A 75 19.68 -18.76 -5.12
CA ILE A 75 20.76 -19.43 -5.84
C ILE A 75 20.33 -20.79 -6.44
N PRO A 76 19.63 -21.69 -5.71
CA PRO A 76 19.19 -22.97 -6.27
C PRO A 76 18.21 -22.80 -7.44
N ALA A 77 17.26 -21.87 -7.33
CA ALA A 77 16.30 -21.58 -8.39
C ALA A 77 16.99 -20.98 -9.63
N GLN A 78 17.93 -20.07 -9.41
CA GLN A 78 18.75 -19.51 -10.48
C GLN A 78 19.52 -20.60 -11.22
N LYS A 79 20.20 -21.52 -10.52
CA LYS A 79 20.94 -22.63 -11.17
C LYS A 79 20.03 -23.54 -11.99
N LYS A 80 18.80 -23.80 -11.51
CA LYS A 80 17.83 -24.68 -12.18
C LYS A 80 17.21 -24.06 -13.43
N LEU A 81 16.90 -22.76 -13.41
CA LEU A 81 16.05 -22.11 -14.40
C LEU A 81 16.81 -21.20 -15.37
N ARG A 82 18.06 -20.85 -15.07
CA ARG A 82 18.83 -19.95 -15.93
C ARG A 82 19.15 -20.65 -17.25
N GLN A 83 18.66 -20.07 -18.34
CA GLN A 83 18.94 -20.55 -19.68
C GLN A 83 20.44 -20.48 -19.95
N ILE A 84 20.99 -21.60 -20.44
CA ILE A 84 22.34 -21.67 -20.95
C ILE A 84 22.20 -21.69 -22.47
N LEU A 85 22.59 -20.60 -23.12
CA LEU A 85 22.71 -20.54 -24.57
C LEU A 85 24.08 -21.11 -24.91
N THR A 86 24.14 -22.42 -25.10
CA THR A 86 25.23 -23.10 -25.82
C THR A 86 24.87 -23.21 -27.28
#